data_AF-A0AAU7R807-F1
#
_entry.id   AF-A0AAU7R807-F1
#
_cell.length_a   1.000
_cell.length_b   1.000
_cell.length_c   1.000
_cell.angle_alpha   90.00
_cell.angle_beta   90.00
_cell.angle_gamma   90.00
#
_symmetry.space_group_name_H-M   'P 1'
#
loop_
_entity.id
_entity.type
_entity.pdbx_description
1 polymer ?
#
loop_
_entity_poly.entity_id
_entity_poly.type
_entity_poly.pdbx_seq_one_letter_code
_entity_poly.pdbx_strand_id
1 'polypeptide(L)'
;MRREPRWHVVTVNPAQDELTPESPLPEPLAGLGDAVEVQIRRAPADRGVELAVRQRDGAQSPVTEGARRLAGRDPNQAIRAALREAKQLLETGEVLHPDFPPTTQTTAVNKPLQMATRQGRREGRL
;
A
#
# COMPACT_ATOMS: atom_id res chain seq x y z
N MET A 1 2.94 26.13 -6.64
CA MET A 1 2.71 25.70 -5.24
C MET A 1 3.02 24.21 -5.14
N ARG A 2 3.97 23.79 -4.29
CA ARG A 2 4.07 22.38 -3.91
C ARG A 2 2.89 22.09 -2.98
N ARG A 3 2.07 21.10 -3.31
CA ARG A 3 0.97 20.65 -2.46
C ARG A 3 1.60 19.89 -1.28
N GLU A 4 1.19 20.20 -0.06
CA GLU A 4 1.68 19.46 1.11
C GLU A 4 1.37 17.96 0.96
N PRO A 5 2.28 17.07 1.38
CA PRO A 5 2.08 15.64 1.26
C PRO A 5 0.84 15.20 2.06
N ARG A 6 -0.15 14.62 1.37
CA ARG A 6 -1.42 14.21 1.96
C ARG A 6 -1.27 12.91 2.76
N TRP A 7 -1.98 12.83 3.88
CA TRP A 7 -2.17 11.59 4.63
C TRP A 7 -3.02 10.60 3.84
N HIS A 8 -2.60 9.33 3.83
CA HIS A 8 -3.37 8.18 3.39
C HIS A 8 -3.66 7.33 4.62
N VAL A 9 -4.93 7.05 4.90
CA VAL A 9 -5.36 6.42 6.15
C VAL A 9 -6.14 5.16 5.84
N VAL A 10 -5.85 4.09 6.57
CA VAL A 10 -6.68 2.87 6.60
C VAL A 10 -7.00 2.51 8.04
N THR A 11 -8.20 1.98 8.27
CA THR A 11 -8.56 1.35 9.54
C THR A 11 -8.32 -0.14 9.44
N VAL A 12 -7.63 -0.71 10.41
CA VAL A 12 -7.36 -2.15 10.54
C VAL A 12 -8.01 -2.67 11.81
N ASN A 13 -8.49 -3.91 11.76
CA ASN A 13 -9.02 -4.62 12.93
C ASN A 13 -8.13 -5.84 13.26
N PRO A 14 -6.91 -5.63 13.77
CA PRO A 14 -6.06 -6.73 14.24
C PRO A 14 -6.73 -7.44 15.42
N ALA A 15 -6.25 -8.63 15.76
CA ALA A 15 -6.58 -9.23 17.05
C ALA A 15 -6.34 -8.18 18.16
N GLN A 16 -7.32 -8.02 19.06
CA GLN A 16 -7.38 -6.87 19.98
C GLN A 16 -6.06 -6.73 20.76
N ASP A 17 -5.52 -5.50 20.78
CA ASP A 17 -4.29 -5.04 21.46
C ASP A 17 -2.91 -5.34 20.82
N GLU A 18 -2.85 -5.90 19.61
CA GLU A 18 -1.56 -6.24 19.00
C GLU A 18 -0.83 -5.05 18.33
N LEU A 19 -1.57 -3.99 17.96
CA LEU A 19 -1.03 -2.85 17.23
C LEU A 19 -1.12 -1.54 18.03
N THR A 20 0.05 -1.07 18.46
CA THR A 20 0.25 0.16 19.23
C THR A 20 1.21 1.10 18.50
N PRO A 21 1.33 2.38 18.91
CA PRO A 21 2.33 3.30 18.34
C PRO A 21 3.78 2.81 18.42
N GLU A 22 4.08 1.95 19.40
CA GLU A 22 5.42 1.36 19.60
C GLU A 22 5.59 0.02 18.88
N SER A 23 4.52 -0.51 18.26
CA SER A 23 4.59 -1.78 17.54
C SER A 23 5.46 -1.62 16.28
N PRO A 24 6.25 -2.64 15.91
CA PRO A 24 7.00 -2.61 14.66
C PRO A 24 6.05 -2.47 13.47
N LEU A 25 6.50 -1.72 12.45
CA LEU A 25 5.72 -1.57 11.22
C LEU A 25 5.65 -2.90 10.46
N PRO A 26 4.49 -3.24 9.88
CA PRO A 26 4.38 -4.35 8.93
C PRO A 26 5.38 -4.19 7.79
N GLU A 27 5.92 -5.29 7.28
CA GLU A 27 6.98 -5.31 6.25
C GLU A 27 6.69 -4.39 5.05
N PRO A 28 5.46 -4.35 4.47
CA PRO A 28 5.18 -3.47 3.33
C PRO A 28 5.37 -1.99 3.65
N LEU A 29 5.09 -1.56 4.89
CA LEU A 29 5.31 -0.18 5.35
C LEU A 29 6.77 0.04 5.76
N ALA A 30 7.40 -0.93 6.40
CA ALA A 30 8.82 -0.87 6.76
C ALA A 30 9.72 -0.72 5.52
N GLY A 31 9.36 -1.37 4.40
CA GLY A 31 10.06 -1.27 3.13
C GLY A 31 10.05 0.14 2.49
N LEU A 32 9.15 1.02 2.93
CA LEU A 32 9.16 2.44 2.51
C LEU A 32 10.23 3.26 3.25
N GLY A 33 10.70 2.77 4.41
CA GLY A 33 11.76 3.37 5.22
C GLY A 33 11.51 4.84 5.58
N ASP A 34 12.59 5.61 5.64
CA ASP A 34 12.56 7.02 6.04
C ASP A 34 11.93 7.96 5.02
N ALA A 35 11.49 7.45 3.86
CA ALA A 35 10.80 8.26 2.86
C ALA A 35 9.39 8.69 3.31
N VAL A 36 8.83 8.00 4.31
CA VAL A 36 7.47 8.23 4.82
C VAL A 36 7.44 8.55 6.31
N GLU A 37 6.38 9.23 6.70
CA GLU A 37 5.94 9.36 8.08
C GLU A 37 4.74 8.44 8.27
N VAL A 38 4.75 7.66 9.35
CA VAL A 38 3.68 6.72 9.71
C VAL A 38 3.16 7.08 11.09
N GLN A 39 1.84 7.11 11.26
CA GLN A 39 1.17 7.30 12.54
C GLN A 39 0.19 6.16 12.78
N ILE A 40 0.21 5.63 14.00
CA ILE A 40 -0.69 4.57 14.47
C ILE A 40 -1.54 5.16 15.59
N ARG A 41 -2.86 5.09 15.48
CA ARG A 41 -3.78 5.64 16.49
C ARG A 41 -5.04 4.80 16.61
N ARG A 42 -5.75 4.87 17.75
CA ARG A 42 -7.06 4.22 17.88
C ARG A 42 -8.06 4.86 16.92
N ALA A 43 -8.83 4.03 16.22
CA ALA A 43 -9.86 4.49 15.31
C ALA A 43 -11.07 5.04 16.07
N PRO A 44 -11.80 6.03 15.51
CA PRO A 44 -13.03 6.53 16.11
C PRO A 44 -14.10 5.44 16.25
N ALA A 45 -14.90 5.53 17.32
CA ALA A 45 -16.01 4.62 17.62
C ALA A 45 -15.57 3.14 17.75
N ASP A 46 -14.36 2.90 18.27
CA ASP A 46 -13.82 1.57 18.54
C ASP A 46 -13.81 0.63 17.32
N ARG A 47 -13.60 1.21 16.13
CA ARG A 47 -13.55 0.46 14.86
C ARG A 47 -12.19 -0.18 14.57
N GLY A 48 -11.31 -0.25 15.56
CA GLY A 48 -9.95 -0.79 15.45
C GLY A 48 -8.86 0.28 15.55
N VAL A 49 -7.84 0.18 14.71
CA VAL A 49 -6.64 1.04 14.72
C VAL A 49 -6.51 1.70 13.35
N GLU A 50 -6.23 3.00 13.31
CA GLU A 50 -5.90 3.72 12.09
C GLU A 50 -4.39 3.76 11.86
N LEU A 51 -3.99 3.38 10.65
CA LEU A 51 -2.65 3.55 10.09
C LEU A 51 -2.68 4.70 9.09
N ALA A 52 -2.00 5.80 9.41
CA ALA A 52 -1.87 6.97 8.56
C ALA A 52 -0.45 7.08 8.02
N VAL A 53 -0.30 7.27 6.70
CA VAL A 53 1.01 7.38 6.03
C VAL A 53 1.03 8.59 5.10
N ARG A 54 2.10 9.37 5.17
CA ARG A 54 2.40 10.42 4.18
C ARG A 54 3.87 10.40 3.80
N GLN A 55 4.20 11.01 2.66
CA GLN A 55 5.60 11.25 2.30
C GLN A 55 6.20 12.34 3.22
N ARG A 56 7.46 12.20 3.63
CA ARG A 56 8.17 13.28 4.34
C ARG A 56 8.55 14.41 3.37
N ASP A 57 8.51 15.64 3.85
CA ASP A 57 8.95 16.79 3.06
C ASP A 57 10.43 16.68 2.67
N GLY A 58 10.73 16.94 1.38
CA GLY A 58 12.09 16.84 0.86
C GLY A 58 12.59 15.40 0.64
N ALA A 59 11.80 14.37 0.98
CA ALA A 59 12.17 12.99 0.71
C ALA A 59 12.18 12.71 -0.81
N GLN A 60 13.38 12.69 -1.38
CA GLN A 60 13.67 12.00 -2.64
C GLN A 60 13.54 10.51 -2.35
N SER A 61 12.33 9.95 -2.48
CA SER A 61 12.09 8.55 -2.12
C SER A 61 13.08 7.65 -2.87
N PRO A 62 14.02 6.97 -2.19
CA PRO A 62 14.87 5.98 -2.80
C PRO A 62 14.05 4.68 -2.87
N VAL A 63 12.92 4.74 -3.57
CA VAL A 63 12.22 3.52 -4.01
C VAL A 63 13.24 2.81 -4.90
N THR A 64 13.88 1.78 -4.35
CA THR A 64 14.80 0.91 -5.06
C THR A 64 14.21 0.55 -6.43
N GLU A 65 15.02 0.51 -7.48
CA GLU A 65 14.55 0.35 -8.87
C GLU A 65 13.57 -0.82 -9.08
N GLY A 66 13.58 -1.81 -8.18
CA GLY A 66 12.59 -2.90 -8.11
C GLY A 66 11.18 -2.42 -7.73
N ALA A 67 11.03 -1.63 -6.67
CA ALA A 67 9.72 -1.14 -6.23
C ALA A 67 9.15 -0.06 -7.18
N ARG A 68 9.96 0.70 -7.93
CA ARG A 68 9.46 1.62 -8.97
C ARG A 68 8.78 0.90 -10.13
N ARG A 69 9.23 -0.31 -10.49
CA ARG A 69 8.56 -1.15 -11.51
C ARG A 69 7.24 -1.75 -10.96
N LEU A 70 7.18 -2.01 -9.65
CA LEU A 70 6.04 -2.66 -8.97
C LEU A 70 4.98 -1.72 -8.36
N ALA A 71 5.31 -0.46 -8.10
CA ALA A 71 4.42 0.50 -7.44
C ALA A 71 4.08 1.73 -8.30
N GLY A 72 4.56 1.77 -9.54
CA GLY A 72 4.34 2.85 -10.49
C GLY A 72 5.15 4.11 -10.18
N ARG A 73 5.19 5.02 -11.14
CA ARG A 73 6.00 6.25 -11.06
C ARG A 73 5.48 7.27 -10.02
N ASP A 74 4.36 6.99 -9.35
CA ASP A 74 3.72 7.86 -8.36
C ASP A 74 4.00 7.35 -6.93
N PRO A 75 4.75 8.10 -6.09
CA PRO A 75 4.98 7.75 -4.69
C PRO A 75 3.69 7.48 -3.90
N ASN A 76 2.59 8.15 -4.25
CA ASN A 76 1.30 7.90 -3.58
C ASN A 76 0.72 6.54 -3.94
N GLN A 77 1.05 5.98 -5.11
CA GLN A 77 0.63 4.65 -5.50
C GLN A 77 1.39 3.58 -4.69
N ALA A 78 2.68 3.80 -4.42
CA ALA A 78 3.45 2.95 -3.51
C ALA A 78 2.88 2.95 -2.09
N ILE A 79 2.57 4.13 -1.55
CA ILE A 79 1.94 4.27 -0.23
C ILE A 79 0.60 3.51 -0.17
N ARG A 80 -0.24 3.65 -1.21
CA ARG A 80 -1.53 2.93 -1.25
C ARG A 80 -1.38 1.42 -1.35
N ALA A 81 -0.40 0.94 -2.11
CA ALA A 81 -0.11 -0.49 -2.22
C ALA A 81 0.36 -1.04 -0.86
N ALA A 82 1.36 -0.41 -0.25
CA ALA A 82 1.89 -0.79 1.05
C ALA A 82 0.82 -0.78 2.16
N LEU A 83 -0.05 0.23 2.19
CA LEU A 83 -1.17 0.27 3.15
C LEU A 83 -2.17 -0.87 2.95
N ARG A 84 -2.45 -1.25 1.70
CA ARG A 84 -3.35 -2.37 1.40
C ARG A 84 -2.74 -3.69 1.85
N GLU A 85 -1.48 -3.93 1.53
CA GLU A 85 -0.77 -5.16 1.89
C GLU A 85 -0.59 -5.26 3.41
N ALA A 86 -0.24 -4.16 4.08
CA ALA A 86 -0.16 -4.10 5.53
C ALA A 86 -1.52 -4.38 6.20
N LYS A 87 -2.62 -3.82 5.68
CA LYS A 87 -3.97 -4.11 6.18
C LYS A 87 -4.30 -5.60 6.05
N GLN A 88 -4.01 -6.22 4.91
CA GLN A 88 -4.23 -7.66 4.73
C GLN A 88 -3.41 -8.48 5.72
N LEU A 89 -2.10 -8.21 5.84
CA LEU A 89 -1.25 -8.91 6.83
C LEU A 89 -1.78 -8.78 8.26
N LEU A 90 -2.21 -7.59 8.66
CA LEU A 90 -2.71 -7.35 10.01
C LEU A 90 -4.07 -8.00 10.29
N GLU A 91 -4.91 -8.17 9.26
CA GLU A 91 -6.28 -8.69 9.43
C GLU A 91 -6.40 -10.19 9.13
N THR A 92 -5.55 -10.72 8.24
CA THR A 92 -5.64 -12.11 7.76
C THR A 92 -4.33 -12.89 7.94
N GLY A 93 -3.22 -12.23 8.29
CA GLY A 93 -1.91 -12.87 8.38
C GLY A 93 -1.24 -13.11 7.03
N GLU A 94 -1.88 -12.75 5.91
CA GLU A 94 -1.38 -13.02 4.55
C GLU A 94 -1.68 -11.87 3.59
N VAL A 95 -0.84 -11.69 2.56
CA VAL A 95 -1.13 -10.77 1.45
C VAL A 95 -1.78 -11.54 0.32
N LEU A 96 -3.02 -11.18 0.00
CA LEU A 96 -3.78 -11.81 -1.08
C LEU A 96 -3.30 -11.30 -2.44
N HIS A 97 -2.72 -12.20 -3.20
CA HIS A 97 -2.33 -11.96 -4.57
C HIS A 97 -3.40 -12.51 -5.53
N PRO A 98 -3.68 -11.83 -6.65
CA PRO A 98 -4.50 -12.41 -7.70
C PRO A 98 -3.89 -13.73 -8.18
N ASP A 99 -4.75 -14.70 -8.48
CA ASP A 99 -4.31 -16.00 -9.00
C ASP A 99 -3.47 -15.85 -10.28
N PHE A 100 -2.40 -16.66 -10.36
CA PHE A 100 -1.58 -16.79 -11.55
C PHE A 100 -1.41 -18.28 -11.91
N PRO A 101 -1.56 -18.65 -13.20
CA PRO A 101 -1.89 -17.80 -14.35
C PRO A 101 -3.33 -17.28 -14.30
N PRO A 102 -3.63 -16.13 -14.93
CA PRO A 102 -5.00 -15.62 -14.99
C PRO A 102 -5.91 -16.62 -15.72
N THR A 103 -7.21 -16.60 -15.38
CA THR A 103 -8.24 -17.46 -15.99
C THR A 103 -8.48 -17.21 -17.48
N THR A 104 -7.90 -16.13 -18.03
CA THR A 104 -8.00 -15.77 -19.45
C THR A 104 -6.76 -16.22 -20.22
N GLN A 105 -6.95 -16.98 -21.30
CA GLN A 105 -5.85 -17.33 -22.20
C GLN A 105 -5.34 -16.11 -22.96
N THR A 106 -4.03 -16.02 -23.19
CA THR A 106 -3.45 -14.96 -24.02
C THR A 106 -3.70 -15.26 -25.49
N THR A 107 -4.38 -14.36 -26.19
CA THR A 107 -4.64 -14.43 -27.63
C THR A 107 -4.10 -13.19 -28.33
N ALA A 108 -3.85 -13.27 -29.64
CA ALA A 108 -3.39 -12.11 -30.41
C ALA A 108 -4.34 -10.91 -30.30
N VAL A 109 -5.65 -11.17 -30.16
CA VAL A 109 -6.70 -10.15 -30.05
C VAL A 109 -6.71 -9.49 -28.68
N ASN A 110 -6.52 -10.24 -27.59
CA ASN A 110 -6.60 -9.69 -26.23
C ASN A 110 -5.27 -9.18 -25.68
N LYS A 111 -4.14 -9.51 -26.31
CA LYS A 111 -2.79 -9.12 -25.87
C LYS A 111 -2.61 -7.60 -25.67
N PRO A 112 -3.12 -6.71 -26.55
CA PRO A 112 -3.02 -5.27 -26.33
C PRO A 112 -3.80 -4.81 -25.08
N LEU A 113 -5.01 -5.33 -24.89
CA LEU A 113 -5.86 -5.03 -23.73
C LEU A 113 -5.24 -5.56 -22.42
N GLN A 114 -4.67 -6.77 -22.44
CA GLN A 114 -3.96 -7.32 -21.28
C GLN A 114 -2.74 -6.46 -20.91
N MET A 115 -2.04 -5.92 -21.90
CA MET A 115 -0.89 -5.04 -21.67
C MET A 115 -1.32 -3.69 -21.06
N ALA A 116 -2.44 -3.12 -21.53
CA ALA A 116 -3.01 -1.88 -21.01
C ALA A 116 -3.55 -2.05 -19.57
N THR A 117 -4.25 -3.15 -19.29
CA THR A 117 -4.88 -3.40 -17.98
C THR A 117 -3.92 -4.00 -16.95
N ARG A 118 -2.70 -4.41 -17.35
CA ARG A 118 -1.68 -4.94 -16.44
C ARG A 118 -1.43 -4.02 -15.24
N GLN A 119 -1.55 -2.71 -15.45
CA GLN A 119 -1.27 -1.66 -14.47
C GLN A 119 -2.53 -1.05 -13.81
N GLY A 120 -3.73 -1.25 -14.37
CA GLY A 120 -4.99 -0.74 -13.80
C GLY A 120 -5.27 -1.27 -12.38
N ARG A 121 -4.59 -2.36 -12.00
CA ARG A 121 -4.63 -3.00 -10.67
C ARG A 121 -4.14 -2.11 -9.52
N ARG A 122 -3.38 -1.05 -9.79
CA ARG A 122 -2.73 -0.23 -8.75
C ARG A 122 -3.51 1.03 -8.33
N GLU A 123 -4.64 1.31 -8.97
CA GLU A 123 -5.37 2.58 -8.81
C GLU A 123 -6.54 2.53 -7.84
N GLY A 124 -6.86 1.35 -7.27
CA GLY A 124 -7.92 1.20 -6.28
C GLY A 124 -7.73 2.17 -5.11
N ARG A 125 -8.76 2.98 -4.84
CA ARG A 125 -8.80 3.89 -3.68
C ARG A 125 -8.93 3.06 -2.40
N LEU A 126 -8.32 3.55 -1.34
CA LEU A 126 -8.47 3.05 0.03
C LEU A 126 -9.66 3.76 0.67
#